data_AF-A0A1F4RG22-F1
#
_entry.id   AF-A0A1F4RG22-F1
#
_cell.length_a   1.000
_cell.length_b   1.000
_cell.length_c   1.000
_cell.angle_alpha   90.00
_cell.angle_beta   90.00
_cell.angle_gamma   90.00
#
_symmetry.space_group_name_H-M   'P 1'
#
loop_
_entity.id
_entity.type
_entity.pdbx_description
1 polymer ?
#
loop_
_entity_poly.entity_id
_entity_poly.type
_entity_poly.pdbx_seq_one_letter_code
_entity_poly.pdbx_strand_id
1 'polypeptide(L)' 'MQPKTITLIVIGVLFLIILIQNMQITTLNIFFWKIHVASLVLLFVILGIGFIAGYLVRSLKKKNKKETQATV' A
#
# COMPACT_ATOMS: atom_id res chain seq x y z
N MET A 1 -4.03 -36.01 8.77
CA MET A 1 -3.37 -34.87 8.10
C MET A 1 -2.06 -35.36 7.50
N GLN A 2 -1.78 -35.05 6.23
CA GLN A 2 -0.50 -35.44 5.64
C GLN A 2 0.61 -34.54 6.24
N PRO A 3 1.81 -35.07 6.53
CA PRO A 3 2.92 -34.28 7.10
C PRO A 3 3.22 -33.02 6.28
N LYS A 4 3.08 -33.12 4.95
CA LYS A 4 3.27 -32.01 4.00
C LYS A 4 2.34 -30.81 4.28
N THR A 5 1.09 -31.06 4.66
CA THR A 5 0.12 -30.00 4.99
C THR A 5 0.51 -29.30 6.28
N ILE A 6 0.97 -30.07 7.27
CA ILE A 6 1.43 -29.52 8.56
C ILE A 6 2.68 -28.67 8.34
N THR A 7 3.65 -29.15 7.56
CA THR A 7 4.84 -28.38 7.19
C THR A 7 4.49 -27.08 6.48
N LEU A 8 3.55 -27.11 5.54
CA LEU A 8 3.12 -25.91 4.82
C LEU A 8 2.46 -24.88 5.76
N ILE A 9 1.59 -25.33 6.67
CA ILE A 9 0.96 -24.48 7.67
C ILE A 9 2.01 -23.87 8.60
N VAL A 10 2.94 -24.69 9.10
CA VAL A 10 4.03 -24.23 9.99
C VAL A 10 4.90 -23.18 9.29
N ILE A 11 5.28 -23.39 8.04
CA ILE A 11 6.04 -22.42 7.24
C ILE A 11 5.24 -21.13 7.05
N GLY A 12 3.96 -21.22 6.72
CA GLY A 12 3.10 -20.04 6.54
C GLY A 12 2.95 -19.22 7.82
N VAL A 13 2.75 -19.89 8.96
CA VAL A 13 2.66 -19.23 10.27
C VAL A 13 3.99 -18.57 10.64
N LEU A 14 5.12 -19.26 10.47
CA LEU A 14 6.44 -18.70 10.74
C LEU A 14 6.73 -17.49 9.85
N PHE A 15 6.39 -17.56 8.56
CA PHE A 15 6.53 -16.43 7.64
C PHE A 15 5.71 -15.23 8.09
N LEU A 16 4.46 -15.43 8.50
CA LEU A 16 3.59 -14.36 9.01
C LEU A 16 4.17 -13.74 10.29
N ILE A 17 4.67 -14.56 11.21
CA ILE A 17 5.33 -14.11 12.44
C ILE A 17 6.58 -13.28 12.11
N ILE A 18 7.42 -13.75 11.18
CA ILE A 18 8.62 -13.03 10.74
C ILE A 18 8.23 -11.69 10.11
N LEU A 19 7.17 -11.62 9.30
CA LEU A 19 6.66 -10.35 8.76
C LEU A 19 6.24 -9.40 9.88
N ILE A 20 5.47 -9.89 10.86
CA ILE A 20 4.97 -9.07 11.96
C ILE A 20 6.11 -8.60 12.87
N GLN A 21 7.07 -9.47 13.17
CA GLN A 21 8.24 -9.14 14.00
C GLN A 21 9.22 -8.22 13.26
N ASN A 22 9.38 -8.40 11.95
CA ASN A 22 10.18 -7.53 11.10
C ASN A 22 9.42 -6.26 10.68
N MET A 23 8.26 -5.97 11.27
CA MET A 23 7.64 -4.65 11.18
C MET A 23 8.48 -3.66 11.99
N GLN A 24 9.59 -3.24 11.40
CA GLN A 24 10.40 -2.17 11.94
C GLN A 24 9.55 -0.91 12.05
N ILE A 25 9.48 -0.38 13.27
CA ILE A 25 8.86 0.91 13.55
C ILE A 25 9.80 1.97 12.98
N THR A 26 9.33 2.68 11.97
CA THR A 26 10.07 3.79 11.36
C THR A 26 9.49 5.11 11.85
N THR A 27 10.38 6.02 12.17
CA THR A 27 10.02 7.36 12.63
C THR A 27 9.85 8.27 11.41
N LEU A 28 8.63 8.75 11.21
CA LEU A 28 8.35 9.82 10.26
C LEU A 28 8.56 11.16 10.95
N ASN A 29 9.43 11.97 10.37
CA ASN A 29 9.65 13.35 10.79
C ASN A 29 8.91 14.27 9.80
N ILE A 30 7.70 14.70 10.15
CA ILE A 30 6.88 15.58 9.32
C ILE A 30 6.94 16.99 9.91
N PHE A 31 7.67 17.89 9.26
CA PHE A 31 8.02 19.24 9.74
C PHE A 31 8.68 19.23 11.12
N PHE A 32 7.88 19.10 12.19
CA PHE A 32 8.33 19.01 13.59
C PHE A 32 7.72 17.83 14.36
N TRP A 33 6.89 17.02 13.70
CA TRP A 33 6.18 15.91 14.34
C TRP A 33 6.94 14.60 14.13
N LYS A 34 7.16 13.89 15.24
CA LYS A 34 7.72 12.54 15.25
C LYS A 34 6.60 11.54 15.39
N ILE A 35 6.30 10.83 14.31
CA ILE A 35 5.25 9.81 14.28
C ILE A 35 5.92 8.45 14.13
N HIS A 36 5.68 7.57 15.10
CA HIS A 36 6.16 6.19 15.07
C HIS A 36 5.11 5.33 14.38
N VAL A 37 5.41 4.84 13.19
CA VAL A 37 4.52 3.95 12.43
C VAL A 37 5.28 2.73 11.94
N ALA A 38 4.59 1.59 11.82
CA ALA A 38 5.16 0.43 11.16
C ALA A 38 5.40 0.76 9.68
N SER A 39 6.61 0.48 9.16
CA SER A 39 6.96 0.74 7.75
C SER A 39 5.97 0.11 6.76
N LEU A 40 5.41 -1.05 7.11
CA LEU A 40 4.44 -1.75 6.26
C LEU A 40 3.13 -0.95 6.12
N VAL A 41 2.63 -0.37 7.23
CA VAL A 41 1.44 0.48 7.21
C VAL A 41 1.69 1.71 6.34
N LEU A 42 2.86 2.33 6.48
CA LEU A 42 3.25 3.47 5.68
C LEU A 42 3.27 3.14 4.18
N LEU A 43 3.82 1.97 3.81
CA LEU A 43 3.84 1.51 2.41
C LEU A 43 2.42 1.42 1.83
N PHE A 44 1.48 0.79 2.53
CA PHE A 44 0.10 0.67 2.07
C PHE A 44 -0.59 2.04 1.97
N VAL A 45 -0.34 2.94 2.91
CA VAL A 45 -0.89 4.31 2.87
C VAL A 45 -0.38 5.08 1.66
N ILE A 46 0.93 5.07 1.40
CA ILE A 46 1.54 5.76 0.25
C ILE A 46 1.02 5.16 -1.06
N LEU A 47 0.92 3.83 -1.15
CA LEU A 47 0.43 3.14 -2.33
C LEU A 47 -1.05 3.48 -2.59
N GLY A 48 -1.88 3.51 -1.54
CA GLY A 48 -3.27 3.94 -1.63
C GLY A 48 -3.41 5.39 -2.12
N ILE A 49 -2.64 6.32 -1.55
CA ILE A 49 -2.63 7.73 -1.99
C ILE A 49 -2.21 7.84 -3.46
N GLY A 50 -1.13 7.16 -3.86
CA GLY A 50 -0.65 7.15 -5.24
C GLY A 50 -1.67 6.58 -6.22
N PHE A 51 -2.36 5.50 -5.84
CA PHE A 51 -3.41 4.89 -6.66
C PHE A 51 -4.60 5.83 -6.85
N ILE A 52 -5.09 6.44 -5.76
CA ILE A 52 -6.19 7.42 -5.80
C ILE A 52 -5.79 8.62 -6.65
N ALA A 53 -4.60 9.18 -6.43
CA ALA A 53 -4.08 10.30 -7.20
C ALA A 53 -4.00 9.97 -8.70
N GLY A 54 -3.45 8.81 -9.06
CA GLY A 54 -3.38 8.33 -10.44
C GLY A 54 -4.77 8.15 -11.07
N TYR A 55 -5.73 7.64 -10.31
CA TYR A 55 -7.12 7.51 -10.77
C TYR A 55 -7.77 8.88 -11.01
N LEU A 56 -7.58 9.84 -10.10
CA LEU A 56 -8.08 11.22 -10.27
C LEU A 56 -7.46 11.90 -11.49
N VAL A 57 -6.14 11.78 -11.70
CA VAL A 57 -5.45 12.32 -12.88
C VAL A 57 -6.05 11.76 -14.17
N ARG A 58 -6.32 10.45 -14.23
CA ARG A 58 -6.99 9.82 -15.39
C ARG A 58 -8.39 10.38 -15.61
N SER A 59 -9.16 10.61 -14.53
CA SER A 59 -10.50 11.17 -14.60
C SER A 59 -10.50 12.60 -15.16
N LEU A 60 -9.59 13.46 -14.67
CA LEU A 60 -9.43 14.83 -15.16
C LEU A 60 -9.01 14.86 -16.64
N LYS A 61 -8.10 13.99 -17.07
CA LYS A 61 -7.69 13.86 -18.47
C LYS A 61 -8.84 13.45 -19.40
N LYS A 62 -9.75 12.59 -18.92
CA LYS A 62 -10.93 12.13 -19.68
C LYS A 62 -11.97 13.24 -19.86
N LYS A 63 -12.10 14.15 -18.89
CA LYS A 63 -13.02 15.30 -18.97
C LYS A 63 -12.59 16.28 -20.09
N ASN A 64 -11.29 16.61 -20.14
CA ASN A 64 -10.76 17.52 -21.15
C ASN A 64 -10.90 17.01 -22.59
N LYS A 65 -10.84 15.68 -22.81
CA LYS A 65 -11.03 15.08 -24.15
C LYS A 65 -12.48 15.15 -24.66
N LYS A 66 -13.47 15.30 -23.77
CA LYS A 66 -14.89 15.40 -24.14
C LYS A 66 -15.30 16.83 -24.50
N GLU A 67 -14.74 17.84 -23.84
CA GLU A 67 -15.01 19.25 -24.18
C GLU A 67 -14.43 19.64 -25.55
N THR A 68 -13.27 19.10 -25.96
CA THR A 68 -12.69 19.38 -27.30
C THR A 68 -13.48 18.76 -28.45
N GLN A 69 -14.34 17.75 -28.22
CA GLN A 69 -15.15 17.10 -29.27
C GLN A 69 -16.57 17.66 -29.39
N ALA A 70 -17.02 18.49 -28.44
CA ALA A 70 -18.34 19.13 -28.48
C ALA A 70 -18.33 20.53 -29.14
N THR A 71 -17.15 20.99 -29.56
CA THR A 71 -16.94 22.35 -30.12
C THR A 71 -16.33 22.30 -31.54
N VAL A 72 -16.33 21.14 -32.21
CA VAL A 72 -15.90 20.97 -33.60
C VAL A 72 -17.05 20.45 -34.43
#